data_AF-A0A7S2S7W7-F1
#
_entry.id   AF-A0A7S2S7W7-F1
#
_cell.length_a   1.000
_cell.length_b   1.000
_cell.length_c   1.000
_cell.angle_alpha   90.00
_cell.angle_beta   90.00
_cell.angle_gamma   90.00
#
_symmetry.space_group_name_H-M   'P 1'
#
loop_
_entity.id
_entity.type
_entity.pdbx_description
1 polymer ?
#
loop_
_entity_poly.entity_id
_entity_poly.type
_entity_poly.pdbx_seq_one_letter_code
_entity_poly.pdbx_strand_id
1 'polypeptide(L)'
;LLRIGSVHVHLTNYDIALSYYESAVQIHRQLLGKDHIAVARTLVDMGHILRRRTTAASGLELLANGDVAAASSQDSLKYFAESLRIARRRFGPNHLSVAEVMYDLGCQYDMRGNHSRAVYCFKESLRVHGRRYARALCRRLFEGAPPPDKSSSMSQVSELELFGDYTSRRVSPRNDISGTTLLSPFSPIVLIPCGHIRDRKQYLLASEALRKSVTKLSKGNSFCYRLLDTNNKVTSVKEICWTNLELVLLRFMEMLTFRAVEPVRDVVRDSVQEYQRQLGRACHHATVTARDTLAHQYLFLLPE
;
A
#
# COMPACT_ATOMS: atom_id res chain seq x y z
N LEU A 1 17.51 1.77 18.43
CA LEU A 1 16.27 2.06 19.18
C LEU A 1 15.03 1.45 18.51
N LEU A 2 14.62 1.89 17.32
CA LEU A 2 13.36 1.41 16.68
C LEU A 2 13.30 -0.10 16.42
N ARG A 3 14.40 -0.73 16.00
CA ARG A 3 14.45 -2.19 15.80
C ARG A 3 14.29 -2.95 17.12
N ILE A 4 14.96 -2.49 18.18
CA ILE A 4 14.85 -3.05 19.54
C ILE A 4 13.42 -2.89 20.06
N GLY A 5 12.86 -1.69 19.93
CA GLY A 5 11.46 -1.42 20.28
C GLY A 5 10.51 -2.37 19.56
N SER A 6 10.72 -2.64 18.26
CA SER A 6 9.91 -3.62 17.53
C SER A 6 9.98 -5.04 18.08
N VAL A 7 11.15 -5.49 18.53
CA VAL A 7 11.28 -6.82 19.14
C VAL A 7 10.44 -6.87 20.41
N HIS A 8 10.48 -5.84 21.25
CA HIS A 8 9.62 -5.75 22.44
C HIS A 8 8.12 -5.72 22.12
N VAL A 9 7.72 -5.09 21.00
CA VAL A 9 6.33 -5.15 20.52
C VAL A 9 5.91 -6.58 20.16
N HIS A 10 6.80 -7.40 19.60
CA HIS A 10 6.53 -8.81 19.34
C HIS A 10 6.47 -9.64 20.64
N LEU A 11 7.28 -9.27 21.63
CA LEU A 11 7.26 -9.87 22.97
C LEU A 11 6.11 -9.35 23.85
N THR A 12 5.18 -8.56 23.32
CA THR A 12 4.05 -7.95 24.05
C THR A 12 4.42 -6.99 25.19
N ASN A 13 5.70 -6.62 25.30
CA ASN A 13 6.19 -5.64 26.28
C ASN A 13 5.98 -4.21 25.76
N TYR A 14 4.72 -3.74 25.77
CA TYR A 14 4.33 -2.48 25.15
C TYR A 14 4.93 -1.25 25.84
N ASP A 15 5.06 -1.23 27.17
CA ASP A 15 5.63 -0.11 27.93
C ASP A 15 7.11 0.09 27.60
N ILE A 16 7.89 -1.00 27.59
CA ILE A 16 9.31 -0.98 27.22
C ILE A 16 9.48 -0.58 25.74
N ALA A 17 8.60 -1.05 24.87
CA ALA A 17 8.62 -0.61 23.48
C ALA A 17 8.43 0.91 23.39
N LEU A 18 7.42 1.47 24.07
CA LEU A 18 7.12 2.91 24.01
C LEU A 18 8.31 3.77 24.45
N SER A 19 9.01 3.41 25.52
CA SER A 19 10.17 4.18 25.99
C SER A 19 11.31 4.25 24.94
N TYR A 20 11.55 3.15 24.22
CA TYR A 20 12.52 3.14 23.11
C TYR A 20 12.06 3.97 21.91
N TYR A 21 10.75 3.99 21.60
CA TYR A 21 10.21 4.81 20.52
C TYR A 21 10.19 6.30 20.89
N GLU A 22 9.88 6.66 22.14
CA GLU A 22 9.96 8.03 22.66
C GLU A 22 11.38 8.59 22.57
N SER A 23 12.35 7.79 23.02
CA SER A 23 13.77 8.12 22.90
C SER A 23 14.17 8.34 21.44
N ALA A 24 13.68 7.50 20.52
CA ALA A 24 13.95 7.66 19.09
C ALA A 24 13.29 8.91 18.49
N VAL A 25 12.06 9.25 18.89
CA VAL A 25 11.37 10.49 18.47
C VAL A 25 12.14 11.72 18.94
N GLN A 26 12.65 11.71 20.17
CA GLN A 26 13.41 12.82 20.73
C GLN A 26 14.70 13.07 19.93
N ILE A 27 15.46 12.01 19.62
CA ILE A 27 16.65 12.09 18.77
C ILE A 27 16.30 12.58 17.36
N HIS A 28 15.25 12.03 16.74
CA HIS A 28 14.81 12.47 15.42
C HIS A 28 14.40 13.95 15.40
N ARG A 29 13.70 14.43 16.43
CA ARG A 29 13.31 15.85 16.55
C ARG A 29 14.53 16.76 16.73
N GLN A 30 15.54 16.33 17.48
CA GLN A 30 16.77 17.09 17.70
C GLN A 30 17.65 17.17 16.44
N LEU A 31 17.84 16.05 15.75
CA LEU A 31 18.78 15.98 14.61
C LEU A 31 18.15 16.42 13.28
N LEU A 32 16.88 16.06 13.03
CA LEU A 32 16.24 16.21 11.72
C LEU A 32 15.17 17.32 11.71
N GLY A 33 14.81 17.83 12.90
CA GLY A 33 13.76 18.82 13.08
C GLY A 33 12.36 18.22 13.31
N LYS A 34 11.47 19.04 13.88
CA LYS A 34 10.14 18.61 14.37
C LYS A 34 9.18 18.13 13.26
N ASP A 35 9.31 18.66 12.05
CA ASP A 35 8.45 18.31 10.91
C ASP A 35 9.12 17.32 9.94
N HIS A 36 10.11 16.56 10.41
CA HIS A 36 10.76 15.55 9.57
C HIS A 36 9.88 14.30 9.40
N ILE A 37 9.98 13.67 8.23
CA ILE A 37 9.19 12.49 7.85
C ILE A 37 9.45 11.31 8.80
N ALA A 38 10.71 11.14 9.22
CA ALA A 38 11.08 10.11 10.18
C ALA A 38 10.33 10.26 11.52
N VAL A 39 10.05 11.49 11.96
CA VAL A 39 9.25 11.77 13.17
C VAL A 39 7.81 11.32 12.96
N ALA A 40 7.21 11.67 11.82
CA ALA A 40 5.86 11.24 11.47
C ALA A 40 5.72 9.71 11.46
N ARG A 41 6.72 9.00 10.91
CA ARG A 41 6.76 7.52 10.88
C ARG A 41 6.82 6.93 12.29
N THR A 42 7.71 7.43 13.13
CA THR A 42 7.83 6.95 14.52
C THR A 42 6.58 7.21 15.35
N LEU A 43 5.88 8.33 15.12
CA LEU A 43 4.62 8.65 15.80
C LEU A 43 3.50 7.69 15.39
N VAL A 44 3.44 7.28 14.12
CA VAL A 44 2.50 6.25 13.63
C VAL A 44 2.77 4.92 14.33
N ASP A 45 4.03 4.50 14.38
CA ASP A 45 4.43 3.27 15.06
C ASP A 45 4.02 3.29 16.54
N MET A 46 4.25 4.39 17.27
CA MET A 46 3.76 4.57 18.64
C MET A 46 2.24 4.46 18.75
N GLY A 47 1.51 5.07 17.82
CA GLY A 47 0.05 4.95 17.73
C GLY A 47 -0.40 3.49 17.58
N HIS A 48 0.31 2.66 16.82
CA HIS A 48 0.03 1.23 16.70
C HIS A 48 0.35 0.44 17.95
N ILE A 49 1.43 0.77 18.65
CA ILE A 49 1.82 0.11 19.89
C ILE A 49 0.74 0.35 20.95
N LEU A 50 0.28 1.59 21.10
CA LEU A 50 -0.83 1.92 22.00
C LEU A 50 -2.14 1.26 21.59
N ARG A 51 -2.41 1.13 20.28
CA ARG A 51 -3.54 0.35 19.79
C ARG A 51 -3.46 -1.10 20.25
N ARG A 52 -2.31 -1.74 20.06
CA ARG A 52 -2.12 -3.15 20.42
C ARG A 52 -2.24 -3.36 21.92
N ARG A 53 -1.69 -2.44 22.71
CA ARG A 53 -1.85 -2.40 24.17
C ARG A 53 -3.32 -2.32 24.57
N THR A 54 -4.08 -1.39 24.00
CA THR A 54 -5.51 -1.23 24.30
C THR A 54 -6.33 -2.44 23.88
N THR A 55 -6.09 -3.02 22.70
CA THR A 55 -6.79 -4.25 22.27
C THR A 55 -6.43 -5.46 23.13
N ALA A 56 -5.17 -5.59 23.55
CA ALA A 56 -4.74 -6.67 24.44
C ALA A 56 -5.34 -6.53 25.84
N ALA A 57 -5.37 -5.31 26.39
CA ALA A 57 -6.02 -5.00 27.66
C ALA A 57 -7.53 -5.25 27.60
N SER A 58 -8.21 -4.87 26.50
CA SER A 58 -9.65 -5.12 26.35
C SER A 58 -10.05 -6.60 26.31
N GLY A 59 -9.12 -7.50 25.96
CA GLY A 59 -9.34 -8.94 26.01
C GLY A 59 -9.20 -9.56 27.41
N LEU A 60 -8.50 -8.88 28.33
CA LEU A 60 -8.19 -9.37 29.68
C LEU A 60 -8.90 -8.58 30.81
N GLU A 61 -9.26 -7.31 30.57
CA GLU A 61 -9.71 -6.33 31.58
C GLU A 61 -11.12 -5.78 31.29
N LEU A 62 -12.05 -6.59 30.79
CA LEU A 62 -13.44 -6.15 30.62
C LEU A 62 -14.17 -5.87 31.97
N LEU A 63 -13.48 -5.98 33.11
CA LEU A 63 -14.05 -5.92 34.45
C LEU A 63 -13.42 -4.89 35.42
N ALA A 64 -12.32 -4.20 35.10
CA ALA A 64 -11.65 -3.34 36.11
C ALA A 64 -11.18 -1.95 35.65
N ASN A 65 -10.68 -1.77 34.40
CA ASN A 65 -9.86 -0.58 34.06
C ASN A 65 -10.32 0.17 32.79
N GLY A 66 -11.63 0.44 32.66
CA GLY A 66 -12.20 1.17 31.52
C GLY A 66 -11.55 2.55 31.27
N ASP A 67 -11.10 3.22 32.33
CA ASP A 67 -10.49 4.56 32.25
C ASP A 67 -9.09 4.54 31.63
N VAL A 68 -8.29 3.48 31.89
CA VAL A 68 -6.93 3.34 31.36
C VAL A 68 -6.96 3.05 29.84
N ALA A 69 -7.93 2.24 29.41
CA ALA A 69 -8.16 1.96 27.98
C ALA A 69 -8.60 3.22 27.22
N ALA A 70 -9.48 4.03 27.83
CA ALA A 70 -9.92 5.30 27.25
C ALA A 70 -8.76 6.30 27.11
N ALA A 71 -7.92 6.45 28.14
CA ALA A 71 -6.74 7.33 28.12
C ALA A 71 -5.72 6.91 27.06
N SER A 72 -5.35 5.63 27.02
CA SER A 72 -4.38 5.09 26.04
C SER A 72 -4.85 5.25 24.59
N SER A 73 -6.16 5.12 24.35
CA SER A 73 -6.75 5.35 23.04
C SER A 73 -6.74 6.84 22.66
N GLN A 74 -6.78 7.75 23.64
CA GLN A 74 -6.71 9.20 23.41
C GLN A 74 -5.32 9.59 22.95
N ASP A 75 -4.31 9.03 23.60
CA ASP A 75 -2.91 9.31 23.26
C ASP A 75 -2.55 8.73 21.89
N SER A 76 -3.08 7.55 21.54
CA SER A 76 -2.96 7.02 20.18
C SER A 76 -3.49 7.99 19.12
N LEU A 77 -4.68 8.59 19.35
CA LEU A 77 -5.24 9.60 18.44
C LEU A 77 -4.37 10.86 18.34
N LYS A 78 -3.77 11.32 19.45
CA LYS A 78 -2.85 12.47 19.43
C LYS A 78 -1.63 12.19 18.55
N TYR A 79 -1.02 11.01 18.69
CA TYR A 79 0.15 10.63 17.89
C TYR A 79 -0.18 10.50 16.39
N PHE A 80 -1.33 9.90 16.05
CA PHE A 80 -1.77 9.85 14.64
C PHE A 80 -2.12 11.23 14.09
N ALA A 81 -2.76 12.10 14.87
CA ALA A 81 -3.07 13.46 14.45
C ALA A 81 -1.80 14.31 14.22
N GLU A 82 -0.79 14.17 15.08
CA GLU A 82 0.50 14.84 14.91
C GLU A 82 1.21 14.32 13.66
N SER A 83 1.25 13.00 13.45
CA SER A 83 1.82 12.42 12.24
C SER A 83 1.10 12.90 10.97
N LEU A 84 -0.23 12.96 11.00
CA LEU A 84 -1.04 13.46 9.88
C LEU A 84 -0.71 14.91 9.57
N ARG A 85 -0.50 15.75 10.59
CA ARG A 85 -0.10 17.16 10.44
C ARG A 85 1.24 17.27 9.71
N ILE A 86 2.24 16.48 10.12
CA ILE A 86 3.58 16.48 9.52
C ILE A 86 3.51 15.94 8.08
N ALA A 87 2.82 14.82 7.87
CA ALA A 87 2.69 14.18 6.56
C ALA A 87 1.98 15.11 5.55
N ARG A 88 0.91 15.80 5.96
CA ARG A 88 0.20 16.78 5.11
C ARG A 88 1.08 17.99 4.79
N ARG A 89 1.87 18.49 5.74
CA ARG A 89 2.78 19.62 5.53
C ARG A 89 3.89 19.29 4.54
N ARG A 90 4.41 18.06 4.57
CA ARG A 90 5.53 17.64 3.72
C ARG A 90 5.12 17.20 2.32
N PHE A 91 4.10 16.37 2.20
CA PHE A 91 3.74 15.75 0.92
C PHE A 91 2.44 16.28 0.31
N GLY A 92 1.69 17.08 1.05
CA GLY A 92 0.35 17.50 0.66
C GLY A 92 -0.73 16.42 0.91
N PRO A 93 -2.01 16.76 0.67
CA PRO A 93 -3.15 15.93 1.07
C PRO A 93 -3.36 14.66 0.23
N ASN A 94 -2.76 14.58 -0.98
CA ASN A 94 -2.98 13.48 -1.92
C ASN A 94 -1.89 12.39 -1.86
N HIS A 95 -1.00 12.44 -0.88
CA HIS A 95 0.10 11.48 -0.75
C HIS A 95 -0.34 10.17 -0.05
N LEU A 96 0.32 9.05 -0.37
CA LEU A 96 -0.04 7.74 0.20
C LEU A 96 0.15 7.71 1.71
N SER A 97 1.24 8.29 2.21
CA SER A 97 1.49 8.35 3.65
C SER A 97 0.36 9.05 4.40
N VAL A 98 -0.28 10.06 3.79
CA VAL A 98 -1.45 10.73 4.37
C VAL A 98 -2.65 9.78 4.37
N ALA A 99 -2.87 9.04 3.28
CA ALA A 99 -3.94 8.06 3.17
C ALA A 99 -3.80 6.89 4.16
N GLU A 100 -2.57 6.44 4.41
CA GLU A 100 -2.25 5.39 5.39
C GLU A 100 -2.57 5.87 6.81
N VAL A 101 -2.08 7.06 7.20
CA VAL A 101 -2.37 7.63 8.52
C VAL A 101 -3.87 7.88 8.70
N MET A 102 -4.58 8.31 7.65
CA MET A 102 -6.04 8.45 7.69
C MET A 102 -6.76 7.11 7.88
N TYR A 103 -6.30 6.04 7.23
CA TYR A 103 -6.84 4.69 7.44
C TYR A 103 -6.65 4.25 8.89
N ASP A 104 -5.48 4.47 9.46
CA ASP A 104 -5.18 4.10 10.84
C ASP A 104 -5.98 4.93 11.86
N LEU A 105 -6.18 6.22 11.59
CA LEU A 105 -7.08 7.09 12.35
C LEU A 105 -8.53 6.60 12.27
N GLY A 106 -8.98 6.15 11.09
CA GLY A 106 -10.30 5.56 10.88
C GLY A 106 -10.49 4.29 11.72
N CYS A 107 -9.48 3.43 11.78
CA CYS A 107 -9.50 2.24 12.64
C CYS A 107 -9.62 2.62 14.12
N GLN A 108 -8.93 3.67 14.57
CA GLN A 108 -9.03 4.16 15.96
C GLN A 108 -10.42 4.66 16.30
N TYR A 109 -11.04 5.44 15.42
CA TYR A 109 -12.40 5.92 15.61
C TYR A 109 -13.42 4.77 15.61
N ASP A 110 -13.24 3.75 14.78
CA ASP A 110 -14.13 2.59 14.75
C ASP A 110 -14.07 1.76 16.05
N MET A 111 -12.89 1.60 16.65
CA MET A 111 -12.77 0.92 17.96
C MET A 111 -13.39 1.73 19.10
N ARG A 112 -13.36 3.07 19.01
CA ARG A 112 -14.01 3.96 19.99
C ARG A 112 -15.54 4.07 19.78
N GLY A 113 -16.11 3.38 18.80
CA GLY A 113 -17.54 3.46 18.45
C GLY A 113 -17.94 4.75 17.73
N ASN A 114 -17.00 5.63 17.38
CA ASN A 114 -17.27 6.84 16.60
C ASN A 114 -17.27 6.53 15.10
N HIS A 115 -18.27 5.78 14.66
CA HIS A 115 -18.37 5.30 13.28
C HIS A 115 -18.49 6.45 12.26
N SER A 116 -19.11 7.59 12.63
CA SER A 116 -19.24 8.75 11.72
C SER A 116 -17.88 9.32 11.28
N ARG A 117 -16.96 9.53 12.24
CA ARG A 117 -15.60 10.01 11.95
C ARG A 117 -14.76 8.92 11.27
N ALA A 118 -14.97 7.65 11.63
CA ALA A 118 -14.29 6.54 10.97
C ALA A 118 -14.60 6.49 9.47
N VAL A 119 -15.88 6.60 9.10
CA VAL A 119 -16.36 6.62 7.71
C VAL A 119 -15.70 7.76 6.92
N TYR A 120 -15.64 8.97 7.50
CA TYR A 120 -14.95 10.11 6.87
C TYR A 120 -13.47 9.81 6.60
N CYS A 121 -12.75 9.26 7.58
CA CYS A 121 -11.33 8.94 7.46
C CYS A 121 -11.08 7.84 6.41
N PHE A 122 -11.91 6.80 6.39
CA PHE A 122 -11.82 5.73 5.40
C PHE A 122 -12.13 6.24 3.99
N LYS A 123 -13.10 7.16 3.84
CA LYS A 123 -13.44 7.79 2.54
C LYS A 123 -12.27 8.60 1.98
N GLU A 124 -11.61 9.40 2.81
CA GLU A 124 -10.45 10.18 2.38
C GLU A 124 -9.27 9.29 2.00
N SER A 125 -9.00 8.24 2.80
CA SER A 125 -7.97 7.24 2.48
C SER A 125 -8.28 6.52 1.15
N LEU A 126 -9.52 6.08 0.95
CA LEU A 126 -9.98 5.44 -0.28
C LEU A 126 -9.82 6.31 -1.51
N ARG A 127 -10.13 7.60 -1.39
CA ARG A 127 -10.00 8.54 -2.50
C ARG A 127 -8.56 8.61 -3.02
N VAL A 128 -7.58 8.61 -2.13
CA VAL A 128 -6.15 8.66 -2.50
C VAL A 128 -5.67 7.32 -3.06
N HIS A 129 -5.98 6.21 -2.37
CA HIS A 129 -5.61 4.87 -2.84
C HIS A 129 -6.28 4.52 -4.17
N GLY A 130 -7.57 4.85 -4.34
CA GLY A 130 -8.34 4.62 -5.56
C GLY A 130 -7.79 5.41 -6.75
N ARG A 131 -7.50 6.71 -6.57
CA ARG A 131 -6.87 7.54 -7.62
C ARG A 131 -5.53 6.98 -8.07
N ARG A 132 -4.68 6.56 -7.12
CA ARG A 132 -3.38 5.99 -7.46
C ARG A 132 -3.52 4.63 -8.13
N TYR A 133 -4.39 3.77 -7.63
CA TYR A 133 -4.63 2.45 -8.20
C TYR A 133 -5.20 2.56 -9.63
N ALA A 134 -6.18 3.45 -9.85
CA ALA A 134 -6.69 3.77 -11.18
C ALA A 134 -5.59 4.27 -12.12
N ARG A 135 -4.76 5.23 -11.66
CA ARG A 135 -3.62 5.73 -12.45
C ARG A 135 -2.63 4.62 -12.80
N ALA A 136 -2.31 3.74 -11.85
CA ALA A 136 -1.41 2.61 -12.08
C ALA A 136 -1.97 1.63 -13.12
N LEU A 137 -3.27 1.34 -13.07
CA LEU A 137 -3.96 0.53 -14.07
C LEU A 137 -3.95 1.21 -15.45
N CYS A 138 -4.30 2.50 -15.52
CA CYS A 138 -4.28 3.25 -16.77
C CYS A 138 -2.89 3.28 -17.41
N ARG A 139 -1.82 3.51 -16.64
CA ARG A 139 -0.45 3.46 -17.15
C ARG A 139 -0.12 2.10 -17.74
N ARG A 140 -0.48 1.01 -17.06
CA ARG A 140 -0.23 -0.34 -17.58
C ARG A 140 -1.02 -0.62 -18.86
N LEU A 141 -2.28 -0.19 -18.93
CA LEU A 141 -3.10 -0.37 -20.12
C LEU A 141 -2.52 0.38 -21.32
N PHE A 142 -2.22 1.67 -21.17
CA PHE A 142 -1.91 2.55 -22.30
C PHE A 142 -0.42 2.77 -22.58
N GLU A 143 0.44 2.85 -21.55
CA GLU A 143 1.83 3.32 -21.72
C GLU A 143 2.86 2.20 -21.83
N GLY A 144 2.53 0.95 -21.47
CA GLY A 144 3.54 -0.10 -21.32
C GLY A 144 4.02 -0.25 -19.89
N ALA A 145 4.30 -1.47 -19.45
CA ALA A 145 5.14 -1.64 -18.26
C ALA A 145 6.54 -1.10 -18.59
N PRO A 146 7.13 -0.20 -17.78
CA PRO A 146 8.52 0.18 -17.98
C PRO A 146 9.38 -1.10 -17.93
N PRO A 147 10.38 -1.25 -18.81
CA PRO A 147 11.25 -2.42 -18.80
C PRO A 147 11.90 -2.55 -17.40
N PRO A 148 12.08 -3.78 -16.89
CA PRO A 148 12.68 -4.01 -15.57
C PRO A 148 14.11 -3.45 -15.43
N ASP A 149 14.76 -3.04 -16.52
CA ASP A 149 16.19 -2.73 -16.56
C ASP A 149 16.54 -1.24 -16.70
N LYS A 150 15.61 -0.34 -16.38
CA LYS A 150 15.95 1.09 -16.29
C LYS A 150 15.84 1.58 -14.86
N SER A 151 16.97 1.48 -14.18
CA SER A 151 17.42 2.30 -13.04
C SER A 151 17.29 3.83 -13.22
N SER A 152 16.57 4.31 -14.25
CA SER A 152 16.28 5.72 -14.53
C SER A 152 14.85 6.12 -14.13
N SER A 153 14.39 5.63 -12.98
CA SER A 153 13.44 6.37 -12.12
C SER A 153 13.99 6.56 -10.70
N MET A 154 15.32 6.48 -10.52
CA MET A 154 16.03 6.81 -9.28
C MET A 154 15.85 8.28 -8.83
N SER A 155 15.20 9.16 -9.59
CA SER A 155 14.85 10.52 -9.13
C SER A 155 13.45 10.65 -8.52
N GLN A 156 12.52 9.72 -8.79
CA GLN A 156 11.18 9.70 -8.17
C GLN A 156 10.96 8.50 -7.25
N VAL A 157 11.75 7.43 -7.40
CA VAL A 157 11.69 6.22 -6.58
C VAL A 157 12.56 6.33 -5.31
N SER A 158 13.57 7.21 -5.29
CA SER A 158 14.46 7.37 -4.12
C SER A 158 13.79 7.98 -2.88
N GLU A 159 12.66 8.68 -3.01
CA GLU A 159 11.86 9.11 -1.84
C GLU A 159 10.80 8.08 -1.41
N LEU A 160 10.47 7.11 -2.27
CA LEU A 160 9.50 6.06 -2.00
C LEU A 160 10.04 4.96 -1.06
N GLU A 161 11.36 4.86 -0.90
CA GLU A 161 11.99 3.85 -0.04
C GLU A 161 12.15 4.30 1.42
N LEU A 162 11.98 5.59 1.75
CA LEU A 162 11.99 6.03 3.16
C LEU A 162 10.71 5.63 3.94
N PHE A 163 9.62 5.30 3.22
CA PHE A 163 8.36 4.78 3.75
C PHE A 163 8.19 3.26 3.55
N GLY A 164 9.19 2.57 3.02
CA GLY A 164 9.11 1.19 2.51
C GLY A 164 8.84 0.07 3.52
N ASP A 165 9.03 0.30 4.83
CA ASP A 165 9.06 -0.76 5.85
C ASP A 165 7.78 -0.91 6.69
N TYR A 166 6.71 -0.18 6.39
CA TYR A 166 5.48 -0.29 7.17
C TYR A 166 4.69 -1.60 6.91
N THR A 167 4.90 -2.27 5.76
CA THR A 167 4.14 -3.47 5.38
C THR A 167 4.78 -4.81 5.72
N SER A 168 6.08 -4.86 6.06
CA SER A 168 6.76 -6.11 6.45
C SER A 168 6.36 -6.59 7.86
N ARG A 169 5.82 -5.70 8.70
CA ARG A 169 5.40 -6.03 10.08
C ARG A 169 3.92 -6.39 10.27
N ARG A 170 3.11 -6.39 9.20
CA ARG A 170 1.76 -6.98 9.28
C ARG A 170 1.89 -8.50 9.16
N VAL A 171 2.11 -9.14 10.31
CA VAL A 171 1.94 -10.58 10.51
C VAL A 171 0.59 -10.99 9.92
N SER A 172 0.62 -11.72 8.81
CA SER A 172 -0.53 -12.48 8.33
C SER A 172 -0.81 -13.61 9.33
N PRO A 173 -2.07 -13.93 9.67
CA PRO A 173 -2.39 -15.26 10.16
C PRO A 173 -2.05 -16.25 9.03
N ARG A 174 -1.27 -17.28 9.36
CA ARG A 174 -1.06 -18.44 8.48
C ARG A 174 -2.42 -19.06 8.16
N ASN A 175 -2.74 -19.20 6.89
CA ASN A 175 -3.70 -20.20 6.41
C ASN A 175 -3.02 -20.95 5.27
N ASP A 176 -2.54 -22.13 5.60
CA ASP A 176 -2.10 -23.16 4.67
C ASP A 176 -3.33 -23.72 3.96
N ILE A 177 -3.38 -23.67 2.63
CA ILE A 177 -4.28 -24.52 1.85
C ILE A 177 -3.48 -25.08 0.68
N SER A 178 -2.85 -26.22 0.92
CA SER A 178 -2.55 -27.23 -0.09
C SER A 178 -3.86 -27.95 -0.47
N GLY A 179 -4.05 -28.27 -1.75
CA GLY A 179 -5.16 -29.13 -2.18
C GLY A 179 -5.69 -28.85 -3.58
N THR A 180 -5.25 -29.66 -4.53
CA THR A 180 -5.78 -29.85 -5.90
C THR A 180 -7.24 -30.32 -5.91
N THR A 181 -8.15 -29.71 -6.68
CA THR A 181 -9.27 -30.44 -7.34
C THR A 181 -9.99 -29.64 -8.45
N LEU A 182 -9.99 -30.22 -9.65
CA LEU A 182 -10.98 -30.30 -10.76
C LEU A 182 -11.87 -29.11 -11.17
N LEU A 183 -11.91 -28.93 -12.50
CA LEU A 183 -12.60 -27.89 -13.27
C LEU A 183 -14.13 -27.93 -13.16
N SER A 184 -14.72 -26.76 -12.86
CA SER A 184 -16.06 -26.37 -13.29
C SER A 184 -16.00 -24.92 -13.80
N PRO A 185 -16.86 -24.50 -14.76
CA PRO A 185 -16.76 -23.16 -15.36
C PRO A 185 -17.25 -22.02 -14.44
N PHE A 186 -17.67 -22.34 -13.20
CA PHE A 186 -18.22 -21.39 -12.22
C PHE A 186 -17.57 -21.46 -10.83
N SER A 187 -16.36 -22.00 -10.71
CA SER A 187 -15.57 -21.84 -9.48
C SER A 187 -14.99 -20.42 -9.39
N PRO A 188 -14.87 -19.85 -8.16
CA PRO A 188 -14.31 -18.51 -7.98
C PRO A 188 -12.88 -18.54 -8.52
N ILE A 189 -12.67 -17.73 -9.56
CA ILE A 189 -11.42 -17.64 -10.32
C ILE A 189 -10.24 -17.73 -9.35
N VAL A 190 -9.52 -18.86 -9.47
CA VAL A 190 -8.26 -19.14 -8.79
C VAL A 190 -7.46 -17.84 -8.74
N LEU A 191 -7.17 -17.41 -7.51
CA LEU A 191 -6.23 -16.33 -7.25
C LEU A 191 -4.92 -16.71 -7.92
N ILE A 192 -4.63 -16.08 -9.05
CA ILE A 192 -3.26 -15.97 -9.54
C ILE A 192 -2.51 -15.22 -8.43
N PRO A 193 -1.39 -15.75 -7.91
CA PRO A 193 -0.57 -15.03 -6.94
C PRO A 193 0.15 -13.92 -7.70
N CYS A 194 -0.56 -12.83 -8.00
CA CYS A 194 0.04 -11.62 -8.53
C CYS A 194 0.80 -10.95 -7.39
N GLY A 195 2.10 -11.27 -7.30
CA GLY A 195 3.05 -10.40 -6.62
C GLY A 195 2.92 -8.98 -7.18
N HIS A 196 2.87 -7.99 -6.28
CA HIS A 196 3.02 -6.56 -6.59
C HIS A 196 1.86 -5.82 -7.25
N ILE A 197 0.81 -5.59 -6.45
CA ILE A 197 0.23 -4.24 -6.37
C ILE A 197 0.00 -3.88 -4.89
N ARG A 198 0.98 -3.24 -4.23
CA ARG A 198 0.85 -2.70 -2.86
C ARG A 198 -0.42 -1.82 -2.76
N ASP A 199 -0.69 -1.07 -3.82
CA ASP A 199 -1.84 -0.17 -3.94
C ASP A 199 -3.19 -0.91 -3.99
N ARG A 200 -3.27 -2.13 -4.55
CA ARG A 200 -4.50 -2.95 -4.62
C ARG A 200 -4.89 -3.46 -3.25
N LYS A 201 -3.94 -4.03 -2.51
CA LYS A 201 -4.20 -4.55 -1.16
C LYS A 201 -4.70 -3.45 -0.23
N GLN A 202 -4.06 -2.27 -0.27
CA GLN A 202 -4.45 -1.12 0.54
C GLN A 202 -5.83 -0.58 0.17
N TYR A 203 -6.14 -0.45 -1.13
CA TYR A 203 -7.46 -0.05 -1.59
C TYR A 203 -8.57 -1.01 -1.14
N LEU A 204 -8.35 -2.33 -1.28
CA LEU A 204 -9.32 -3.33 -0.84
C LEU A 204 -9.56 -3.28 0.67
N LEU A 205 -8.48 -3.20 1.47
CA LEU A 205 -8.58 -3.08 2.93
C LEU A 205 -9.36 -1.84 3.35
N ALA A 206 -9.07 -0.68 2.75
CA ALA A 206 -9.79 0.56 3.01
C ALA A 206 -11.27 0.46 2.62
N SER A 207 -11.59 -0.22 1.52
CA SER A 207 -12.97 -0.38 1.04
C SER A 207 -13.79 -1.31 1.94
N GLU A 208 -13.16 -2.36 2.44
CA GLU A 208 -13.79 -3.29 3.37
C GLU A 208 -14.02 -2.64 4.74
N ALA A 209 -13.03 -1.88 5.23
CA ALA A 209 -13.15 -1.12 6.48
C ALA A 209 -14.27 -0.06 6.39
N LEU A 210 -14.40 0.63 5.25
CA LEU A 210 -15.51 1.54 5.00
C LEU A 210 -16.85 0.80 5.06
N ARG A 211 -17.01 -0.33 4.35
CA ARG A 211 -18.26 -1.12 4.40
C ARG A 211 -18.60 -1.57 5.81
N LYS A 212 -17.61 -2.05 6.56
CA LYS A 212 -17.79 -2.48 7.96
C LYS A 212 -18.24 -1.32 8.85
N SER A 213 -17.59 -0.17 8.78
CA SER A 213 -17.97 1.00 9.59
C SER A 213 -19.35 1.55 9.21
N VAL A 214 -19.72 1.57 7.93
CA VAL A 214 -21.04 2.02 7.48
C VAL A 214 -22.15 1.05 7.93
N THR A 215 -21.91 -0.26 7.87
CA THR A 215 -22.90 -1.25 8.37
C THR A 215 -23.06 -1.20 9.89
N LYS A 216 -21.99 -0.89 10.64
CA LYS A 216 -22.09 -0.63 12.09
C LYS A 216 -22.88 0.65 12.37
N LEU A 217 -22.63 1.72 11.61
CA LEU A 217 -23.39 2.96 11.69
C LEU A 217 -24.88 2.74 11.40
N SER A 218 -25.22 1.96 10.36
CA SER A 218 -26.61 1.66 10.03
C SER A 218 -27.31 0.79 11.08
N LYS A 219 -26.59 -0.16 11.71
CA LYS A 219 -27.12 -1.00 12.79
C LYS A 219 -27.31 -0.24 14.10
N GLY A 220 -26.42 0.71 14.43
CA GLY A 220 -26.56 1.57 15.60
C GLY A 220 -27.67 2.62 15.47
N ASN A 221 -28.07 2.95 14.24
CA ASN A 221 -29.05 3.99 13.94
C ASN A 221 -30.51 3.52 13.88
N SER A 222 -30.83 2.23 14.10
CA SER A 222 -32.23 1.76 14.11
C SER A 222 -33.08 2.33 15.26
N PHE A 223 -32.47 2.94 16.29
CA PHE A 223 -33.18 3.51 17.45
C PHE A 223 -33.16 5.05 17.52
N CYS A 224 -32.28 5.75 16.77
CA CYS A 224 -31.94 7.16 17.02
C CYS A 224 -32.26 8.14 15.87
N TYR A 225 -33.22 7.84 14.99
CA TYR A 225 -33.56 8.69 13.83
C TYR A 225 -34.44 9.91 14.13
N ARG A 226 -34.23 10.63 15.24
CA ARG A 226 -35.03 11.85 15.50
C ARG A 226 -34.29 13.12 15.91
N LEU A 227 -32.97 13.12 16.10
CA LEU A 227 -32.32 14.28 16.75
C LEU A 227 -30.99 14.79 16.18
N LEU A 228 -30.43 14.21 15.12
CA LEU A 228 -29.11 14.64 14.60
C LEU A 228 -29.06 15.01 13.11
N ASP A 229 -30.21 15.31 12.51
CA ASP A 229 -30.32 15.47 11.05
C ASP A 229 -30.28 16.92 10.56
N THR A 230 -29.42 17.78 11.13
CA THR A 230 -29.27 19.16 10.62
C THR A 230 -27.88 19.57 10.18
N ASN A 231 -26.79 18.86 10.50
CA ASN A 231 -25.45 19.39 10.17
C ASN A 231 -24.37 18.41 9.70
N ASN A 232 -24.67 17.13 9.48
CA ASN A 232 -23.72 16.25 8.79
C ASN A 232 -24.45 15.37 7.79
N LYS A 233 -24.11 15.52 6.51
CA LYS A 233 -24.50 14.66 5.39
C LYS A 233 -24.01 13.23 5.67
N VAL A 234 -24.73 12.49 6.50
CA VAL A 234 -24.41 11.09 6.80
C VAL A 234 -24.68 10.29 5.53
N THR A 235 -23.58 9.91 4.88
CA THR A 235 -23.42 9.01 3.73
C THR A 235 -24.71 8.34 3.26
N SER A 236 -25.34 8.96 2.27
CA SER A 236 -26.47 8.41 1.52
C SER A 236 -26.13 7.03 0.97
N VAL A 237 -27.08 6.10 0.99
CA VAL A 237 -27.01 4.76 0.36
C VAL A 237 -26.42 4.82 -1.06
N LYS A 238 -26.66 5.93 -1.77
CA LYS A 238 -26.08 6.21 -3.10
C LYS A 238 -24.55 6.16 -3.12
N GLU A 239 -23.86 6.67 -2.10
CA GLU A 239 -22.40 6.72 -2.05
C GLU A 239 -21.77 5.32 -1.90
N ILE A 240 -22.42 4.40 -1.18
CA ILE A 240 -21.97 3.01 -1.06
C ILE A 240 -22.08 2.32 -2.42
N CYS A 241 -23.17 2.55 -3.15
CA CYS A 241 -23.35 2.04 -4.52
C CYS A 241 -22.25 2.53 -5.46
N TRP A 242 -21.85 3.81 -5.36
CA TRP A 242 -20.75 4.35 -6.16
C TRP A 242 -19.41 3.68 -5.87
N THR A 243 -19.06 3.47 -4.60
CA THR A 243 -17.81 2.76 -4.24
C THR A 243 -17.82 1.30 -4.69
N ASN A 244 -18.99 0.65 -4.67
CA ASN A 244 -19.15 -0.72 -5.19
C ASN A 244 -19.00 -0.76 -6.71
N LEU A 245 -19.58 0.20 -7.43
CA LEU A 245 -19.41 0.34 -8.87
C LEU A 245 -17.94 0.60 -9.22
N GLU A 246 -17.26 1.51 -8.50
CA GLU A 246 -15.84 1.80 -8.67
C GLU A 246 -14.98 0.54 -8.50
N LEU A 247 -15.26 -0.29 -7.48
CA LEU A 247 -14.58 -1.57 -7.27
C LEU A 247 -14.79 -2.55 -8.43
N VAL A 248 -16.01 -2.64 -8.97
CA VAL A 248 -16.32 -3.51 -10.12
C VAL A 248 -15.58 -3.03 -11.36
N LEU A 249 -15.60 -1.71 -11.62
CA LEU A 249 -14.88 -1.09 -12.74
C LEU A 249 -13.37 -1.32 -12.63
N LEU A 250 -12.78 -1.11 -11.46
CA LEU A 250 -11.35 -1.31 -11.25
C LEU A 250 -10.95 -2.79 -11.41
N ARG A 251 -11.78 -3.73 -10.94
CA ARG A 251 -11.57 -5.16 -11.17
C ARG A 251 -11.70 -5.54 -12.65
N PHE A 252 -12.62 -4.92 -13.37
CA PHE A 252 -12.78 -5.13 -14.80
C PHE A 252 -11.56 -4.61 -15.56
N MET A 253 -11.07 -3.41 -15.24
CA MET A 253 -9.85 -2.84 -15.82
C MET A 253 -8.63 -3.69 -15.50
N GLU A 254 -8.53 -4.21 -14.27
CA GLU A 254 -7.48 -5.17 -13.89
C GLU A 254 -7.57 -6.45 -14.76
N MET A 255 -8.76 -7.00 -14.93
CA MET A 255 -8.98 -8.19 -15.77
C MET A 255 -8.55 -7.94 -17.22
N LEU A 256 -8.94 -6.82 -17.81
CA LEU A 256 -8.52 -6.43 -19.16
C LEU A 256 -7.00 -6.30 -19.27
N THR A 257 -6.36 -5.68 -18.27
CA THR A 257 -4.91 -5.49 -18.26
C THR A 257 -4.19 -6.84 -18.30
N PHE A 258 -4.52 -7.74 -17.38
CA PHE A 258 -3.81 -9.02 -17.22
C PHE A 258 -4.19 -10.07 -18.25
N ARG A 259 -5.47 -10.14 -18.67
CA ARG A 259 -5.92 -11.21 -19.57
C ARG A 259 -5.81 -10.87 -21.04
N ALA A 260 -5.88 -9.60 -21.41
CA ALA A 260 -5.87 -9.19 -22.80
C ALA A 260 -4.58 -8.44 -23.17
N VAL A 261 -4.22 -7.41 -22.40
CA VAL A 261 -3.16 -6.48 -22.81
C VAL A 261 -1.75 -7.01 -22.55
N GLU A 262 -1.48 -7.53 -21.35
CA GLU A 262 -0.16 -8.08 -20.99
C GLU A 262 0.30 -9.24 -21.88
N PRO A 263 -0.50 -10.30 -22.16
CA PRO A 263 -0.03 -11.42 -22.97
C PRO A 263 0.28 -11.00 -24.41
N VAL A 264 -0.55 -10.14 -25.01
CA VAL A 264 -0.30 -9.59 -26.35
C VAL A 264 0.99 -8.77 -26.35
N ARG A 265 1.20 -7.95 -25.33
CA ARG A 265 2.41 -7.13 -25.21
C ARG A 265 3.66 -7.97 -25.01
N ASP A 266 3.59 -9.05 -24.24
CA ASP A 266 4.73 -9.94 -24.00
C ASP A 266 5.10 -10.69 -25.28
N VAL A 267 4.12 -11.21 -26.05
CA VAL A 267 4.38 -11.83 -27.37
C VAL A 267 5.04 -10.84 -28.33
N VAL A 268 4.55 -9.60 -28.38
CA VAL A 268 5.16 -8.54 -29.21
C VAL A 268 6.59 -8.24 -28.74
N ARG A 269 6.82 -8.11 -27.42
CA ARG A 269 8.16 -7.86 -26.86
C ARG A 269 9.12 -8.98 -27.21
N ASP A 270 8.72 -10.24 -27.05
CA ASP A 270 9.55 -11.41 -27.31
C ASP A 270 9.91 -11.50 -28.80
N SER A 271 8.94 -11.23 -29.69
CA SER A 271 9.20 -11.19 -31.13
C SER A 271 10.23 -10.11 -31.50
N VAL A 272 10.10 -8.89 -30.96
CA VAL A 272 11.03 -7.79 -31.23
C VAL A 272 12.42 -8.11 -30.69
N GLN A 273 12.52 -8.67 -29.48
CA GLN A 273 13.81 -9.08 -28.91
C GLN A 273 14.47 -10.16 -29.75
N GLU A 274 13.70 -11.11 -30.26
CA GLU A 274 14.23 -12.17 -31.11
C GLU A 274 14.75 -11.62 -32.44
N TYR A 275 14.00 -10.72 -33.10
CA TYR A 275 14.48 -10.03 -34.29
C TYR A 275 15.75 -9.21 -34.03
N GLN A 276 15.85 -8.51 -32.90
CA GLN A 276 17.05 -7.78 -32.52
C GLN A 276 18.26 -8.70 -32.31
N ARG A 277 18.06 -9.87 -31.68
CA ARG A 277 19.13 -10.87 -31.51
C ARG A 277 19.58 -11.43 -32.86
N GLN A 278 18.64 -11.74 -33.75
CA GLN A 278 18.96 -12.23 -35.09
C GLN A 278 19.73 -11.19 -35.90
N LEU A 279 19.29 -9.92 -35.88
CA LEU A 279 20.00 -8.83 -36.54
C LEU A 279 21.40 -8.62 -35.95
N GLY A 280 21.53 -8.68 -34.62
CA GLY A 280 22.82 -8.59 -33.93
C GLY A 280 23.78 -9.71 -34.32
N ARG A 281 23.30 -10.95 -34.42
CA ARG A 281 24.08 -12.10 -34.89
C ARG A 281 24.50 -11.95 -36.35
N ALA A 282 23.59 -11.50 -37.22
CA ALA A 282 23.88 -11.28 -38.64
C ALA A 282 24.92 -10.16 -38.84
N CYS A 283 24.77 -9.03 -38.14
CA CYS A 283 25.76 -7.95 -38.16
C CYS A 283 27.13 -8.44 -37.65
N HIS A 284 27.16 -9.19 -36.54
CA HIS A 284 28.41 -9.74 -36.02
C HIS A 284 29.10 -10.66 -37.04
N HIS A 285 28.36 -11.59 -37.64
CA HIS A 285 28.89 -12.46 -38.68
C HIS A 285 29.43 -11.66 -39.87
N ALA A 286 28.67 -10.68 -40.37
CA ALA A 286 29.10 -9.83 -41.48
C ALA A 286 30.39 -9.05 -41.15
N THR A 287 30.52 -8.52 -39.93
CA THR A 287 31.75 -7.81 -39.50
C THR A 287 32.96 -8.74 -39.42
N VAL A 288 32.78 -9.97 -38.95
CA VAL A 288 33.85 -10.98 -38.89
C VAL A 288 34.27 -11.38 -40.31
N THR A 289 33.32 -11.71 -41.19
CA THR A 289 33.61 -12.07 -42.58
C THR A 289 34.31 -10.92 -43.32
N ALA A 290 33.84 -9.68 -43.17
CA ALA A 290 34.49 -8.51 -43.78
C ALA A 290 35.93 -8.34 -43.27
N ARG A 291 36.16 -8.50 -41.97
CA ARG A 291 37.51 -8.44 -41.38
C ARG A 291 38.43 -9.52 -41.95
N ASP A 292 37.95 -10.75 -42.06
CA ASP A 292 38.74 -11.87 -42.59
C ASP A 292 39.08 -11.66 -44.08
N THR A 293 38.13 -11.17 -44.88
CA THR A 293 38.38 -10.87 -46.30
C THR A 293 39.41 -9.76 -46.49
N LEU A 294 39.38 -8.70 -45.67
CA LEU A 294 40.40 -7.65 -45.69
C LEU A 294 41.77 -8.21 -45.28
N ALA A 295 41.84 -9.02 -44.23
CA ALA A 295 43.09 -9.65 -43.80
C ALA A 295 43.72 -10.52 -44.90
N HIS A 296 42.90 -11.30 -45.63
CA HIS A 296 43.36 -12.06 -46.79
C HIS A 296 43.86 -11.16 -47.93
N GLN A 297 43.17 -10.06 -48.25
CA GLN A 297 43.63 -9.12 -49.28
C GLN A 297 44.97 -8.46 -48.92
N TYR A 298 45.17 -8.10 -47.65
CA TYR A 298 46.45 -7.54 -47.18
C TYR A 298 47.61 -8.53 -47.30
N LEU A 299 47.38 -9.82 -47.06
CA LEU A 299 48.40 -10.86 -47.21
C LEU A 299 48.88 -11.00 -48.66
N PHE A 300 48.02 -10.79 -49.65
CA PHE A 300 48.41 -10.81 -51.08
C PHE A 300 49.18 -9.56 -51.55
N LEU A 301 49.14 -8.47 -50.78
CA LEU A 301 49.78 -7.20 -51.13
C LEU A 301 51.17 -7.03 -50.48
N LEU A 302 51.62 -7.99 -49.66
CA LEU A 302 52.98 -8.00 -49.12
C LEU A 302 53.93 -8.56 -50.19
N PRO A 303 54.97 -7.81 -50.63
CA PRO A 303 56.00 -8.35 -51.50
C PRO A 303 56.83 -9.41 -50.75
N GLU A 304 57.22 -10.48 -51.46
CA GLU A 304 58.12 -11.54 -50.97
C GLU A 304 59.48 -11.01 -50.50
#